data_AF-A0A2A5DKZ0-F1
#
_entry.id   AF-A0A2A5DKZ0-F1
#
_cell.length_a   1.000
_cell.length_b   1.000
_cell.length_c   1.000
_cell.angle_alpha   90.00
_cell.angle_beta   90.00
_cell.angle_gamma   90.00
#
_symmetry.space_group_name_H-M   'P 1'
#
loop_
_entity.id
_entity.type
_entity.pdbx_description
1 polymer ?
#
loop_
_entity_poly.entity_id
_entity_poly.type
_entity_poly.pdbx_seq_one_letter_code
_entity_poly.pdbx_strand_id
1 'polypeptide(L)'
;MNNWNTQGVSRENRTMAEFNSDFWEVSAESGYLENLPAERGLWFENDEDRENRYAFNEFFDEVKPFVMELIDAKLTKRQLEVVKLYYVYGKTQEDIATILDLTQSTVSRHLFGTVRGGKKVGGAIPKLQKVIDKNDTPLIDAAFGTLRNKIAVAA
;
A
#
# COMPACT_ATOMS: atom_id res chain seq x y z
N MET A 1 -72.16 -19.73 -28.98
CA MET A 1 -71.46 -19.59 -30.27
C MET A 1 -70.43 -18.48 -30.11
N ASN A 2 -69.18 -18.79 -30.49
CA ASN A 2 -68.04 -17.90 -30.73
C ASN A 2 -67.36 -17.31 -29.48
N ASN A 3 -66.06 -17.35 -29.28
CA ASN A 3 -64.98 -18.09 -29.93
C ASN A 3 -63.80 -18.08 -28.95
N TRP A 4 -63.19 -19.22 -28.69
CA TRP A 4 -61.93 -19.30 -27.96
C TRP A 4 -60.82 -18.77 -28.86
N ASN A 5 -59.96 -17.88 -28.35
CA ASN A 5 -58.61 -17.76 -28.88
C ASN A 5 -57.60 -17.70 -27.75
N THR A 6 -56.55 -18.46 -27.94
CA THR A 6 -55.62 -18.98 -26.95
C THR A 6 -54.28 -18.24 -27.05
N GLN A 7 -53.58 -18.16 -25.92
CA GLN A 7 -52.12 -18.07 -25.75
C GLN A 7 -51.37 -16.73 -25.92
N GLY A 8 -50.65 -16.41 -24.84
CA GLY A 8 -49.53 -15.47 -24.77
C GLY A 8 -48.93 -15.48 -23.36
N VAL A 9 -48.03 -16.43 -23.10
CA VAL A 9 -47.29 -16.60 -21.84
C VAL A 9 -46.02 -15.74 -21.83
N SER A 10 -45.67 -15.22 -20.65
CA SER A 10 -44.32 -14.89 -20.14
C SER A 10 -43.77 -13.45 -20.12
N ARG A 11 -43.28 -13.12 -18.89
CA ARG A 11 -42.19 -12.22 -18.47
C ARG A 11 -42.51 -10.72 -18.55
N GLU A 12 -42.27 -9.89 -17.53
CA GLU A 12 -41.11 -9.84 -16.65
C GLU A 12 -41.46 -8.98 -15.40
N ASN A 13 -41.18 -9.51 -14.21
CA ASN A 13 -41.03 -8.68 -13.00
C ASN A 13 -39.78 -7.83 -13.20
N ARG A 14 -39.95 -6.57 -13.62
CA ARG A 14 -38.88 -5.58 -13.64
C ARG A 14 -38.73 -5.06 -12.22
N THR A 15 -37.79 -5.64 -11.46
CA THR A 15 -37.35 -5.11 -10.18
C THR A 15 -36.91 -3.66 -10.39
N MET A 16 -37.69 -2.69 -9.91
CA MET A 16 -37.27 -1.28 -9.89
C MET A 16 -36.12 -1.18 -8.90
N ALA A 17 -34.91 -0.90 -9.40
CA ALA A 17 -33.79 -0.51 -8.54
C ALA A 17 -34.19 0.79 -7.83
N GLU A 18 -34.25 0.75 -6.49
CA GLU A 18 -34.51 1.94 -5.68
C GLU A 18 -33.30 2.89 -5.77
N PHE A 19 -33.58 4.19 -5.92
CA PHE A 19 -32.57 5.24 -6.04
C PHE A 19 -31.73 5.34 -4.75
N ASN A 20 -30.40 5.20 -4.86
CA ASN A 20 -29.45 5.34 -3.76
C ASN A 20 -28.79 6.73 -3.81
N SER A 21 -29.01 7.57 -2.78
CA SER A 21 -28.48 8.94 -2.73
C SER A 21 -26.97 9.03 -2.50
N ASP A 22 -26.33 7.95 -2.05
CA ASP A 22 -24.88 7.91 -1.78
C ASP A 22 -24.07 7.59 -3.03
N PHE A 23 -24.74 7.23 -4.14
CA PHE A 23 -24.10 6.79 -5.36
C PHE A 23 -24.79 7.37 -6.59
N TRP A 24 -24.03 8.09 -7.43
CA TRP A 24 -24.52 8.58 -8.72
C TRP A 24 -24.14 7.61 -9.83
N GLU A 25 -25.13 6.87 -10.34
CA GLU A 25 -24.95 6.07 -11.56
C GLU A 25 -24.93 7.00 -12.78
N VAL A 26 -23.73 7.20 -13.34
CA VAL A 26 -23.57 7.90 -14.61
C VAL A 26 -23.60 6.87 -15.73
N SER A 27 -24.68 6.87 -16.52
CA SER A 27 -24.75 6.05 -17.74
C SER A 27 -23.81 6.64 -18.79
N ALA A 28 -22.65 5.99 -18.98
CA ALA A 28 -21.76 6.27 -20.11
C ALA A 28 -22.09 5.33 -21.27
N GLU A 29 -22.22 5.87 -22.49
CA GLU A 29 -22.37 5.04 -23.69
C GLU A 29 -21.11 4.18 -23.90
N SER A 30 -21.28 2.89 -24.22
CA SER A 30 -20.17 1.92 -24.38
C SER A 30 -19.09 2.41 -25.35
N GLY A 31 -19.50 3.07 -26.44
CA GLY A 31 -18.58 3.62 -27.43
C GLY A 31 -17.62 4.68 -26.87
N TYR A 32 -17.96 5.34 -25.75
CA TYR A 32 -17.04 6.27 -25.10
C TYR A 32 -15.89 5.55 -24.39
N LEU A 33 -16.16 4.36 -23.83
CA LEU A 33 -15.15 3.53 -23.16
C LEU A 33 -14.28 2.77 -24.17
N GLU A 34 -14.87 2.33 -25.29
CA GLU A 34 -14.18 1.57 -26.34
C GLU A 34 -13.18 2.42 -27.15
N ASN A 35 -13.35 3.75 -27.15
CA ASN A 35 -12.46 4.67 -27.85
C ASN A 35 -11.38 5.29 -26.94
N LEU A 36 -11.27 4.88 -25.67
CA LEU A 36 -10.20 5.34 -24.81
C LEU A 36 -8.89 4.68 -25.25
N PRO A 37 -7.87 5.48 -25.63
CA PRO A 37 -6.54 4.95 -25.88
C PRO A 37 -6.05 4.19 -24.64
N ALA A 38 -5.41 3.04 -24.84
CA ALA A 38 -4.89 2.24 -23.74
C ALA A 38 -3.97 3.08 -22.84
N GLU A 39 -3.24 4.02 -23.44
CA GLU A 39 -2.31 4.97 -22.81
C GLU A 39 -2.98 5.91 -21.80
N ARG A 40 -4.31 6.07 -21.85
CA ARG A 40 -5.10 6.88 -20.92
C ARG A 40 -5.75 6.07 -19.81
N GLY A 41 -5.55 4.75 -19.78
CA GLY A 41 -6.03 3.91 -18.69
C GLY A 41 -5.33 4.24 -17.38
N LEU A 42 -6.07 4.28 -16.27
CA LEU A 42 -5.51 4.44 -14.91
C LEU A 42 -4.43 3.40 -14.56
N TRP A 43 -4.48 2.24 -15.21
CA TRP A 43 -3.56 1.12 -15.03
C TRP A 43 -2.57 0.98 -16.18
N PHE A 44 -2.54 1.93 -17.11
CA PHE A 44 -1.56 1.92 -18.18
C PHE A 44 -0.18 2.14 -17.59
N GLU A 45 0.72 1.23 -17.92
CA GLU A 45 2.11 1.26 -17.51
C GLU A 45 2.94 1.32 -18.79
N ASN A 46 3.68 2.40 -18.99
CA ASN A 46 4.61 2.47 -20.10
C ASN A 46 5.87 1.62 -19.82
N ASP A 47 6.75 1.47 -20.81
CA ASP A 47 7.95 0.65 -20.64
C ASP A 47 8.89 1.18 -19.55
N GLU A 48 9.02 2.50 -19.41
CA GLU A 48 9.82 3.15 -18.35
C GLU A 48 9.24 2.87 -16.96
N ASP A 49 7.93 3.02 -16.77
CA ASP A 49 7.23 2.72 -15.50
C ASP A 49 7.47 1.27 -15.08
N ARG A 50 7.40 0.35 -16.05
CA ARG A 50 7.62 -1.08 -15.83
C ARG A 50 9.06 -1.38 -15.42
N GLU A 51 10.05 -0.82 -16.12
CA GLU A 51 11.46 -0.98 -15.78
C GLU A 51 11.78 -0.38 -14.40
N ASN A 52 11.21 0.79 -14.10
CA ASN A 52 11.33 1.40 -12.78
C ASN A 52 10.73 0.50 -11.70
N ARG A 53 9.53 -0.06 -11.90
CA ARG A 53 8.92 -0.99 -10.96
C ARG A 53 9.80 -2.22 -10.69
N TYR A 54 10.40 -2.80 -11.73
CA TYR A 54 11.32 -3.92 -11.56
C TYR A 54 12.60 -3.52 -10.82
N ALA A 55 13.21 -2.39 -11.16
CA ALA A 55 14.39 -1.87 -10.48
C ALA A 55 14.13 -1.63 -8.98
N PHE A 56 12.97 -1.05 -8.64
CA PHE A 56 12.57 -0.86 -7.24
C PHE A 56 12.35 -2.19 -6.52
N ASN A 57 11.62 -3.14 -7.13
CA ASN A 57 11.37 -4.45 -6.52
C ASN A 57 12.69 -5.20 -6.23
N GLU A 58 13.62 -5.20 -7.18
CA GLU A 58 14.92 -5.84 -7.02
C GLU A 58 15.74 -5.18 -5.90
N PHE A 59 15.75 -3.84 -5.83
CA PHE A 59 16.38 -3.11 -4.73
C PHE A 59 15.77 -3.51 -3.38
N PHE A 60 14.44 -3.60 -3.29
CA PHE A 60 13.79 -4.01 -2.04
C PHE A 60 14.11 -5.46 -1.68
N ASP A 61 14.13 -6.38 -2.63
CA ASP A 61 14.47 -7.78 -2.38
C ASP A 61 15.91 -7.95 -1.90
N GLU A 62 16.84 -7.14 -2.41
CA GLU A 62 18.24 -7.13 -1.98
C GLU A 62 18.41 -6.56 -0.57
N VAL A 63 17.74 -5.44 -0.26
CA VAL A 63 17.94 -4.70 1.01
C VAL A 63 17.11 -5.27 2.16
N LYS A 64 15.93 -5.84 1.87
CA LYS A 64 14.97 -6.30 2.88
C LYS A 64 15.55 -7.29 3.90
N PRO A 65 16.32 -8.34 3.52
CA PRO A 65 16.90 -9.27 4.50
C PRO A 65 17.79 -8.56 5.53
N PHE A 66 18.64 -7.64 5.06
CA PHE A 66 19.54 -6.87 5.92
C PHE A 66 18.77 -5.94 6.87
N VAL A 67 17.74 -5.25 6.37
CA VAL A 67 16.89 -4.39 7.21
C VAL A 67 16.15 -5.23 8.26
N MET A 68 15.65 -6.42 7.90
CA MET A 68 14.97 -7.32 8.84
C MET A 68 15.90 -7.84 9.93
N GLU A 69 17.14 -8.21 9.58
CA GLU A 69 18.16 -8.59 10.56
C GLU A 69 18.49 -7.43 11.52
N LEU A 70 18.61 -6.21 10.98
CA LEU A 70 18.86 -5.02 11.78
C LEU A 70 17.71 -4.73 12.76
N ILE A 71 16.48 -4.88 12.29
CA ILE A 71 15.26 -4.75 13.08
C ILE A 71 15.27 -5.74 14.25
N ASP A 72 15.55 -7.01 13.98
CA ASP A 72 15.59 -8.08 15.00
C ASP A 72 16.75 -7.86 16.01
N ALA A 73 17.90 -7.37 15.55
CA ALA A 73 19.08 -7.19 16.39
C ALA A 73 19.08 -5.91 17.25
N LYS A 74 18.44 -4.83 16.79
CA LYS A 74 18.58 -3.50 17.43
C LYS A 74 17.34 -3.04 18.17
N LEU A 75 16.15 -3.53 17.85
CA LEU A 75 14.93 -3.08 18.51
C LEU A 75 14.67 -3.82 19.82
N THR A 76 13.99 -3.16 20.77
CA THR A 76 13.45 -3.89 21.92
C THR A 76 12.29 -4.78 21.47
N LYS A 77 11.98 -5.85 22.23
CA LYS A 77 10.87 -6.77 21.91
C LYS A 77 9.57 -6.03 21.55
N ARG A 78 9.20 -5.02 22.34
CA ARG A 78 7.96 -4.26 22.09
C ARG A 78 8.05 -3.37 20.85
N GLN A 79 9.18 -2.73 20.61
CA GLN A 79 9.39 -1.95 19.37
C GLN A 79 9.36 -2.85 18.14
N LEU A 80 9.97 -4.04 18.24
CA LEU A 80 9.98 -5.04 17.19
C LEU A 80 8.58 -5.52 16.83
N GLU A 81 7.77 -5.88 17.83
CA GLU A 81 6.37 -6.29 17.63
C GLU A 81 5.56 -5.20 16.92
N VAL A 82 5.66 -3.96 17.39
CA VAL A 82 4.95 -2.82 16.79
C VAL A 82 5.41 -2.55 15.36
N VAL A 83 6.73 -2.61 15.08
CA VAL A 83 7.28 -2.42 13.73
C VAL A 83 6.82 -3.52 12.78
N LYS A 84 6.85 -4.78 13.20
CA LYS A 84 6.38 -5.91 12.38
C LYS A 84 4.89 -5.79 12.08
N LEU A 85 4.05 -5.49 13.07
CA LEU A 85 2.62 -5.29 12.83
C LEU A 85 2.35 -4.14 11.85
N TYR A 86 3.06 -3.03 11.99
CA TYR A 86 2.84 -1.85 11.15
C TYR A 86 3.34 -2.05 9.71
N TYR A 87 4.61 -2.42 9.53
CA TYR A 87 5.25 -2.44 8.20
C TYR A 87 5.19 -3.78 7.49
N VAL A 88 5.10 -4.90 8.23
CA VAL A 88 5.11 -6.25 7.62
C VAL A 88 3.69 -6.79 7.49
N TYR A 89 2.83 -6.56 8.49
CA TYR A 89 1.44 -7.06 8.50
C TYR A 89 0.39 -6.00 8.13
N GLY A 90 0.82 -4.78 7.78
CA GLY A 90 -0.06 -3.71 7.30
C GLY A 90 -1.12 -3.26 8.31
N LYS A 91 -0.87 -3.41 9.62
CA LYS A 91 -1.82 -3.02 10.66
C LYS A 91 -1.77 -1.52 10.94
N THR A 92 -2.94 -0.92 11.15
CA THR A 92 -3.03 0.48 11.58
C THR A 92 -2.57 0.62 13.03
N GLN A 93 -2.28 1.86 13.48
CA GLN A 93 -1.91 2.07 14.89
C GLN A 93 -3.05 1.73 15.86
N GLU A 94 -4.30 1.81 15.40
CA GLU A 94 -5.49 1.41 16.16
C GLU A 94 -5.56 -0.12 16.28
N ASP A 95 -5.41 -0.84 15.17
CA ASP A 95 -5.34 -2.31 15.19
C ASP A 95 -4.24 -2.81 16.14
N ILE A 96 -3.05 -2.19 16.07
CA ILE A 96 -1.92 -2.56 16.92
C ILE A 96 -2.21 -2.28 18.39
N ALA A 97 -2.86 -1.16 18.68
CA ALA A 97 -3.28 -0.80 20.04
C ALA A 97 -4.22 -1.89 20.59
N THR A 98 -5.19 -2.34 19.81
CA THR A 98 -6.08 -3.46 20.18
C THR A 98 -5.33 -4.78 20.33
N ILE A 99 -4.46 -5.15 19.38
CA ILE A 99 -3.73 -6.43 19.38
C ILE A 99 -2.79 -6.56 20.58
N LEU A 100 -2.13 -5.47 20.97
CA LEU A 100 -1.10 -5.48 22.02
C LEU A 100 -1.59 -4.97 23.37
N ASP A 101 -2.88 -4.64 23.50
CA ASP A 101 -3.47 -4.01 24.69
C ASP A 101 -2.71 -2.73 25.11
N LEU A 102 -2.55 -1.82 24.14
CA LEU A 102 -1.87 -0.54 24.27
C LEU A 102 -2.80 0.60 23.86
N THR A 103 -2.43 1.83 24.19
CA THR A 103 -3.06 3.00 23.55
C THR A 103 -2.40 3.30 22.21
N GLN A 104 -3.15 3.88 21.26
CA GLN A 104 -2.62 4.36 19.99
C GLN A 104 -1.44 5.34 20.18
N SER A 105 -1.51 6.21 21.21
CA SER A 105 -0.41 7.12 21.56
C SER A 105 0.87 6.39 22.00
N THR A 106 0.73 5.22 22.64
CA THR A 106 1.87 4.37 23.03
C THR A 106 2.46 3.67 21.81
N VAL A 107 1.62 3.19 20.89
CA VAL A 107 2.05 2.64 19.60
C VAL A 107 2.84 3.68 18.79
N SER A 108 2.30 4.90 18.67
CA SER A 108 2.98 6.02 18.00
C SER A 108 4.35 6.31 18.63
N ARG A 109 4.43 6.32 19.98
CA ARG A 109 5.71 6.48 20.70
C ARG A 109 6.68 5.33 20.45
N HIS A 110 6.22 4.10 20.33
CA HIS A 110 7.08 2.96 19.99
C HIS A 110 7.65 3.07 18.58
N LEU A 111 6.87 3.53 17.60
CA LEU A 111 7.31 3.75 16.22
C LEU A 111 8.24 4.97 16.11
N PHE A 112 7.75 6.12 16.55
CA PHE A 112 8.34 7.43 16.23
C PHE A 112 9.03 8.11 17.42
N GLY A 113 8.84 7.61 18.64
CA GLY A 113 9.37 8.26 19.84
C GLY A 113 8.54 9.46 20.27
N THR A 114 9.14 10.34 21.06
CA THR A 114 8.51 11.56 21.60
C THR A 114 9.46 12.74 21.52
N VAL A 115 8.91 13.96 21.48
CA VAL A 115 9.71 15.18 21.60
C VAL A 115 9.90 15.52 23.08
N ARG A 116 11.14 15.72 23.50
CA ARG A 116 11.50 16.20 24.85
C ARG A 116 12.52 17.34 24.72
N GLY A 117 12.17 18.52 25.22
CA GLY A 117 13.04 19.70 25.12
C GLY A 117 13.42 20.07 23.69
N GLY A 118 12.48 19.93 22.75
CA GLY A 118 12.69 20.21 21.32
C GLY A 118 13.44 19.12 20.54
N LYS A 119 13.91 18.03 21.19
CA LYS A 119 14.61 16.92 20.52
C LYS A 119 13.75 15.66 20.47
N LYS A 120 13.80 14.94 19.35
CA LYS A 120 13.13 13.63 19.18
C LYS A 120 13.93 12.55 19.92
N VAL A 121 13.29 11.89 20.87
CA VAL A 121 13.89 10.88 21.76
C VAL A 121 13.09 9.58 21.66
N GLY A 122 13.82 8.47 21.53
CA GLY A 122 13.24 7.12 21.42
C GLY A 122 12.62 6.83 20.05
N GLY A 123 11.80 5.79 20.00
CA GLY A 123 11.19 5.29 18.76
C GLY A 123 12.05 4.26 18.04
N ALA A 124 11.40 3.34 17.36
CA ALA A 124 12.05 2.33 16.54
C ALA A 124 12.71 2.96 15.30
N ILE A 125 11.98 3.82 14.58
CA ILE A 125 12.47 4.43 13.34
C ILE A 125 13.72 5.30 13.57
N PRO A 126 13.74 6.25 14.54
CA PRO A 126 14.95 7.03 14.78
C PRO A 126 16.12 6.18 15.29
N LYS A 127 15.85 5.03 15.91
CA LYS A 127 16.90 4.10 16.35
C LYS A 127 17.51 3.38 15.15
N LEU A 128 16.69 2.87 14.23
CA LEU A 128 17.16 2.19 13.02
C LEU A 128 17.92 3.15 12.11
N GLN A 129 17.41 4.37 11.89
CA GLN A 129 18.10 5.41 11.12
C GLN A 129 19.51 5.67 11.67
N LYS A 130 19.62 5.91 12.98
CA LYS A 130 20.92 6.11 13.63
C LYS A 130 21.88 4.93 13.50
N VAL A 131 21.37 3.71 13.34
CA VAL A 131 22.23 2.55 13.16
C VAL A 131 22.71 2.45 11.72
N ILE A 132 21.84 2.71 10.75
CA ILE A 132 22.19 2.80 9.33
C ILE A 132 23.24 3.90 9.13
N ASP A 133 22.97 5.11 9.64
CA ASP A 133 23.88 6.27 9.50
C ASP A 133 25.26 6.06 10.15
N LYS A 134 25.37 5.15 11.14
CA LYS A 134 26.61 4.94 11.89
C LYS A 134 27.43 3.75 11.42
N ASN A 135 26.80 2.75 10.83
CA ASN A 135 27.46 1.47 10.62
C ASN A 135 28.28 1.40 9.33
N ASP A 136 28.22 2.42 8.46
CA ASP A 136 28.55 2.30 7.03
C ASP A 136 27.88 1.05 6.47
N THR A 137 26.77 1.22 5.76
CA THR A 137 26.02 0.08 5.22
C THR A 137 26.34 -0.11 3.74
N PRO A 138 27.54 -0.64 3.39
CA PRO A 138 28.01 -0.68 2.00
C PRO A 138 27.09 -1.50 1.10
N LEU A 139 26.36 -2.47 1.67
CA LEU A 139 25.33 -3.22 0.96
C LEU A 139 24.16 -2.34 0.54
N ILE A 140 23.61 -1.53 1.46
CA ILE A 140 22.52 -0.59 1.16
C ILE A 140 23.01 0.46 0.16
N ASP A 141 24.22 0.99 0.37
CA ASP A 141 24.79 2.02 -0.49
C ASP A 141 25.05 1.49 -1.91
N ALA A 142 25.56 0.26 -2.04
CA ALA A 142 25.75 -0.40 -3.33
C ALA A 142 24.41 -0.67 -4.03
N ALA A 143 23.43 -1.23 -3.31
CA ALA A 143 22.09 -1.46 -3.85
C ALA A 143 21.44 -0.14 -4.31
N PHE A 144 21.60 0.93 -3.54
CA PHE A 144 21.10 2.26 -3.89
C PHE A 144 21.81 2.84 -5.12
N GLY A 145 23.13 2.63 -5.25
CA GLY A 145 23.89 2.97 -6.45
C GLY A 145 23.37 2.25 -7.69
N THR A 146 23.11 0.95 -7.58
CA THR A 146 22.51 0.13 -8.65
C THR A 146 21.13 0.65 -9.06
N LEU A 147 20.27 0.96 -8.08
CA LEU A 147 18.93 1.53 -8.34
C LEU A 147 19.02 2.86 -9.07
N ARG A 148 19.89 3.78 -8.62
CA ARG A 148 20.08 5.09 -9.27
C ARG A 148 20.52 4.95 -10.71
N ASN A 149 21.44 4.01 -10.99
CA ASN A 149 21.90 3.74 -12.35
C ASN A 149 20.77 3.18 -13.22
N LYS A 150 19.97 2.24 -12.70
CA LYS A 150 18.83 1.66 -13.45
C LYS A 150 17.77 2.70 -13.79
N ILE A 151 17.40 3.54 -12.82
CA ILE A 151 16.43 4.63 -13.04
C ILE A 151 16.98 5.65 -14.05
N ALA A 152 18.27 6.01 -13.96
CA ALA A 152 18.89 6.96 -14.89
C ALA A 152 19.03 6.45 -16.32
N VAL A 153 19.03 5.13 -16.54
CA VAL A 153 19.06 4.51 -17.87
C VAL A 153 17.65 4.37 -18.47
N ALA A 154 16.62 4.31 -17.62
CA ALA A 154 15.23 4.21 -18.04
C ALA A 154 14.62 5.57 -18.44
N ALA A 155 15.20 6.69 -17.99
CA ALA A 155 14.80 8.08 -18.29
C ALA A 155 15.51 8.64 -19.54
#